data_AF-A0A0F0IK17-F1
#
_entry.id   AF-A0A0F0IK17-F1
#
_cell.length_a   1.000
_cell.length_b   1.000
_cell.length_c   1.000
_cell.angle_alpha   90.00
_cell.angle_beta   90.00
_cell.angle_gamma   90.00
#
_symmetry.space_group_name_H-M   'P 1'
#
loop_
_entity.id
_entity.type
_entity.pdbx_description
1 polymer ?
#
loop_
_entity_poly.entity_id
_entity_poly.type
_entity_poly.pdbx_seq_one_letter_code
_entity_poly.pdbx_strand_id
1 'polypeptide(L)'
;MILKSALTAVVLCLAVEGAAALDPKCAPGGNFDLSYWNLQLPTGKTGHPATKTPSQLKGCDGYQESGVFYTDSKDGALVMKVPGSPSSTACVTTPNSKHCRTELRELSFDSGDKASWSPSAPKNRLKATVTVPTPDDGSHGTVIGQIHIDDTISTKPVCELYYSKSGDLVMGVEKTREGGNSIFTKVGNVPAGERFSYEIRYESDELSVSINGAAPQKLDTYSLDSPKSYFKAGNYNQGDSASEVHFYKLNTTKSAILAQKLAAAGAKGCCVAKVSEAEAITAAGFDDILITCEIIGEPKVKRLVELFKKHKKIRIVVDSEVGATAINNALAQAGVAEPISVLIDLDVGLHRTGVANAQAALALARHIKNLRQLRLIGVQGYEGHLQHLHSWEDRKKQCLESMKILTDTATLLRNEGFNIEVVTTGGTGTAEFCATVPGVTELQPGSFIFMDTDYRNAVGTFFSNSLTLLSTVISKQGDRKVTIDTGLKSLTTDSGLAECKDPRYTHENLGDEHGSLSWEEGTPDLVVGDRVEMIPSHIDPTINLHDFYYGYRNGVVEEIWRVDSRGKVQ
;
A
#
# COMPACT_ATOMS: atom_id res chain seq x y z
N MET A 1 -19.51 60.89 18.01
CA MET A 1 -19.80 61.62 16.77
C MET A 1 -18.99 60.96 15.65
N ILE A 2 -19.66 60.15 14.83
CA ILE A 2 -19.44 59.99 13.38
C ILE A 2 -18.12 59.33 12.87
N LEU A 3 -18.31 58.12 12.30
CA LEU A 3 -17.66 57.54 11.09
C LEU A 3 -16.22 56.96 11.25
N LYS A 4 -15.80 55.81 10.70
CA LYS A 4 -16.25 55.00 9.54
C LYS A 4 -15.98 53.50 9.76
N SER A 5 -16.92 52.72 9.25
CA SER A 5 -16.93 51.29 9.03
C SER A 5 -15.86 50.84 8.02
N ALA A 6 -15.18 49.73 8.30
CA ALA A 6 -14.52 48.90 7.28
C ALA A 6 -15.09 47.48 7.43
N LEU A 7 -15.99 47.14 6.51
CA LEU A 7 -16.60 45.83 6.36
C LEU A 7 -15.58 44.95 5.62
N THR A 8 -14.76 44.17 6.33
CA THR A 8 -13.91 43.17 5.69
C THR A 8 -14.72 41.88 5.62
N ALA A 9 -15.19 41.55 4.41
CA ALA A 9 -15.86 40.31 4.12
C ALA A 9 -14.95 39.12 4.46
N VAL A 10 -15.40 38.27 5.38
CA VAL A 10 -14.82 36.94 5.62
C VAL A 10 -15.17 36.09 4.41
N VAL A 11 -14.23 35.97 3.47
CA VAL A 11 -14.29 34.96 2.42
C VAL A 11 -14.04 33.63 3.10
N LEU A 12 -15.10 32.82 3.20
CA LEU A 12 -15.03 31.43 3.61
C LEU A 12 -14.26 30.66 2.51
N CYS A 13 -12.93 30.57 2.64
CA CYS A 13 -12.16 29.62 1.84
C CYS A 13 -12.47 28.22 2.35
N LEU A 14 -13.41 27.55 1.67
CA LEU A 14 -13.52 26.10 1.70
C LEU A 14 -12.15 25.54 1.30
N ALA A 15 -11.43 24.96 2.26
CA ALA A 15 -10.21 24.22 1.99
C ALA A 15 -10.60 22.98 1.17
N VAL A 16 -10.46 23.08 -0.14
CA VAL A 16 -10.48 21.93 -1.05
C VAL A 16 -9.25 21.10 -0.71
N GLU A 17 -9.44 19.82 -0.41
CA GLU A 17 -8.38 18.83 -0.21
C GLU A 17 -7.38 18.89 -1.39
N GLY A 18 -6.18 19.42 -1.12
CA GLY A 18 -5.11 19.51 -2.12
C GLY A 18 -4.35 18.20 -2.20
N ALA A 19 -4.54 17.44 -3.27
CA ALA A 19 -3.56 16.46 -3.71
C ALA A 19 -2.22 17.17 -4.02
N ALA A 20 -1.08 16.48 -3.88
CA ALA A 20 0.23 16.97 -4.36
C ALA A 20 0.11 17.64 -5.74
N ALA A 21 0.76 18.78 -5.90
CA ALA A 21 0.87 19.42 -7.22
C ALA A 21 1.78 18.57 -8.11
N LEU A 22 1.29 18.22 -9.31
CA LEU A 22 2.06 17.51 -10.32
C LEU A 22 3.18 18.41 -10.85
N ASP A 23 4.34 17.85 -11.20
CA ASP A 23 5.48 18.59 -11.76
C ASP A 23 5.31 18.78 -13.28
N PRO A 24 5.06 20.02 -13.77
CA PRO A 24 4.86 20.27 -15.20
C PRO A 24 6.11 20.07 -16.06
N LYS A 25 7.29 19.95 -15.44
CA LYS A 25 8.57 19.75 -16.14
C LYS A 25 8.90 18.27 -16.38
N CYS A 26 8.18 17.38 -15.70
CA CYS A 26 8.42 15.95 -15.69
C CYS A 26 7.51 15.27 -16.72
N ALA A 27 8.00 14.27 -17.46
CA ALA A 27 7.14 13.42 -18.29
C ALA A 27 6.09 12.67 -17.41
N PRO A 28 5.00 12.15 -17.98
CA PRO A 28 3.90 11.60 -17.17
C PRO A 28 4.33 10.52 -16.18
N GLY A 29 5.29 9.66 -16.51
CA GLY A 29 5.70 8.59 -15.61
C GLY A 29 6.56 9.00 -14.41
N GLY A 30 6.91 10.27 -14.24
CA GLY A 30 7.42 10.77 -12.96
C GLY A 30 6.37 11.47 -12.11
N ASN A 31 5.20 11.79 -12.68
CA ASN A 31 4.02 12.28 -11.95
C ASN A 31 3.03 11.16 -11.59
N PHE A 32 3.04 10.05 -12.34
CA PHE A 32 2.14 8.91 -12.19
C PHE A 32 2.94 7.62 -12.09
N ASP A 33 2.51 6.69 -11.23
CA ASP A 33 3.09 5.34 -11.22
C ASP A 33 2.58 4.54 -12.43
N LEU A 34 3.37 4.59 -13.50
CA LEU A 34 3.11 3.88 -14.75
C LEU A 34 3.83 2.53 -14.84
N SER A 35 4.41 2.05 -13.74
CA SER A 35 5.25 0.85 -13.70
C SER A 35 4.49 -0.46 -13.98
N TYR A 36 3.16 -0.42 -13.90
CA TYR A 36 2.26 -1.53 -14.17
C TYR A 36 1.23 -1.19 -15.26
N TRP A 37 1.59 -0.34 -16.22
CA TRP A 37 0.71 -0.01 -17.34
C TRP A 37 1.44 -0.17 -18.68
N ASN A 38 0.76 -0.79 -19.65
CA ASN A 38 1.11 -0.64 -21.06
C ASN A 38 0.26 0.49 -21.66
N LEU A 39 0.90 1.46 -22.30
CA LEU A 39 0.20 2.50 -23.04
C LEU A 39 -0.05 2.02 -24.47
N GLN A 40 -1.28 2.21 -24.97
CA GLN A 40 -1.64 2.09 -26.38
C GLN A 40 -1.92 3.48 -26.95
N LEU A 41 -1.40 3.76 -28.15
CA LEU A 41 -1.54 5.04 -28.85
C LEU A 41 -2.49 4.91 -30.06
N PRO A 42 -3.07 6.02 -30.56
CA PRO A 42 -3.93 6.05 -31.74
C PRO A 42 -3.13 6.08 -33.05
N THR A 43 -1.81 5.93 -32.97
CA THR A 43 -0.85 5.85 -34.08
C THR A 43 -0.37 4.40 -34.24
N GLY A 44 0.36 4.09 -35.31
CA GLY A 44 0.89 2.74 -35.56
C GLY A 44 0.60 2.25 -36.97
N LYS A 45 0.45 0.93 -37.12
CA LYS A 45 0.06 0.29 -38.39
C LYS A 45 -1.39 -0.15 -38.29
N THR A 46 -2.13 -0.19 -39.40
CA THR A 46 -3.52 -0.67 -39.42
C THR A 46 -3.66 -2.02 -38.69
N GLY A 47 -4.57 -2.10 -37.71
CA GLY A 47 -4.77 -3.28 -36.86
C GLY A 47 -3.71 -3.49 -35.76
N HIS A 48 -2.65 -2.69 -35.72
CA HIS A 48 -1.53 -2.78 -34.79
C HIS A 48 -1.14 -1.39 -34.25
N PRO A 49 -1.91 -0.86 -33.29
CA PRO A 49 -1.59 0.40 -32.63
C PRO A 49 -0.22 0.34 -31.96
N ALA A 50 0.50 1.46 -31.96
CA ALA A 50 1.77 1.58 -31.26
C ALA A 50 1.56 1.44 -29.75
N THR A 51 2.46 0.73 -29.08
CA THR A 51 2.41 0.53 -27.62
C THR A 51 3.71 0.96 -26.96
N LYS A 52 3.63 1.35 -25.68
CA LYS A 52 4.79 1.64 -24.83
C LYS A 52 4.74 0.79 -23.56
N THR A 53 5.87 0.21 -23.21
CA THR A 53 6.05 -0.62 -22.02
C THR A 53 6.25 0.21 -20.77
N PRO A 54 6.07 -0.33 -19.56
CA PRO A 54 6.33 0.41 -18.32
C PRO A 54 7.74 0.99 -18.23
N SER A 55 8.74 0.27 -18.73
CA SER A 55 10.13 0.72 -18.78
C SER A 55 10.34 1.96 -19.66
N GLN A 56 9.51 2.14 -20.68
CA GLN A 56 9.53 3.34 -21.52
C GLN A 56 8.73 4.48 -20.90
N LEU A 57 7.74 4.18 -20.06
CA LEU A 57 6.88 5.19 -19.43
C LEU A 57 7.52 5.81 -18.17
N LYS A 58 8.27 5.03 -17.39
CA LYS A 58 8.73 5.38 -16.03
C LYS A 58 9.64 6.62 -15.97
N GLY A 59 9.43 7.45 -14.94
CA GLY A 59 10.30 8.55 -14.55
C GLY A 59 10.09 9.86 -15.32
N CYS A 60 10.80 10.91 -14.92
CA CYS A 60 10.66 12.24 -15.56
C CYS A 60 11.19 12.32 -16.98
N ASP A 61 12.07 11.39 -17.37
CA ASP A 61 12.56 11.25 -18.75
C ASP A 61 11.77 10.17 -19.53
N GLY A 62 10.65 9.71 -18.96
CA GLY A 62 9.77 8.72 -19.57
C GLY A 62 9.11 9.21 -20.86
N TYR A 63 8.44 8.29 -21.55
CA TYR A 63 7.77 8.57 -22.82
C TYR A 63 6.72 9.66 -22.66
N GLN A 64 6.81 10.64 -23.56
CA GLN A 64 5.75 11.59 -23.85
C GLN A 64 5.78 11.92 -25.34
N GLU A 65 4.61 12.22 -25.88
CA GLU A 65 4.40 12.64 -27.26
C GLU A 65 3.39 13.78 -27.26
N SER A 66 3.87 14.96 -27.64
CA SER A 66 3.04 16.16 -27.72
C SER A 66 1.84 15.91 -28.62
N GLY A 67 0.65 16.29 -28.14
CA GLY A 67 -0.61 16.11 -28.87
C GLY A 67 -1.26 14.74 -28.73
N VAL A 68 -0.64 13.78 -28.04
CA VAL A 68 -1.23 12.43 -27.82
C VAL A 68 -1.18 12.02 -26.36
N PHE A 69 0.01 11.97 -25.75
CA PHE A 69 0.23 11.52 -24.37
C PHE A 69 1.35 12.35 -23.74
N TYR A 70 1.06 13.33 -22.90
CA TYR A 70 2.08 14.27 -22.39
C TYR A 70 1.66 14.93 -21.08
N THR A 71 2.61 15.57 -20.39
CA THR A 71 2.34 16.37 -19.19
C THR A 71 1.92 17.78 -19.59
N ASP A 72 0.78 18.26 -19.08
CA ASP A 72 0.37 19.65 -19.31
C ASP A 72 1.36 20.61 -18.62
N SER A 73 1.87 21.56 -19.40
CA SER A 73 2.89 22.51 -18.94
C SER A 73 2.42 23.49 -17.86
N LYS A 74 1.11 23.61 -17.62
CA LYS A 74 0.52 24.55 -16.66
C LYS A 74 0.31 23.93 -15.29
N ASP A 75 -0.24 22.72 -15.25
CA ASP A 75 -0.68 22.08 -14.01
C ASP A 75 -0.15 20.65 -13.79
N GLY A 76 0.67 20.16 -14.71
CA GLY A 76 1.31 18.85 -14.62
C GLY A 76 0.39 17.67 -14.88
N ALA A 77 -0.86 17.90 -15.32
CA ALA A 77 -1.81 16.83 -15.62
C ALA A 77 -1.30 15.91 -16.72
N LEU A 78 -1.60 14.61 -16.63
CA LEU A 78 -1.38 13.67 -17.73
C LEU A 78 -2.49 13.86 -18.77
N VAL A 79 -2.13 14.42 -19.92
CA VAL A 79 -3.03 14.67 -21.05
C VAL A 79 -3.05 13.49 -22.00
N MET A 80 -4.25 12.97 -22.28
CA MET A 80 -4.49 11.91 -23.27
C MET A 80 -5.47 12.39 -24.33
N LYS A 81 -5.00 12.46 -25.58
CA LYS A 81 -5.78 12.92 -26.74
C LYS A 81 -6.00 11.81 -27.75
N VAL A 82 -7.14 11.88 -28.42
CA VAL A 82 -7.43 11.08 -29.61
C VAL A 82 -7.91 12.04 -30.70
N PRO A 83 -7.32 12.00 -31.91
CA PRO A 83 -7.61 13.01 -32.94
C PRO A 83 -9.00 12.88 -33.59
N GLY A 84 -9.66 11.74 -33.42
CA GLY A 84 -10.98 11.45 -33.98
C GLY A 84 -11.13 9.94 -34.20
N SER A 85 -11.81 9.57 -35.28
CA SER A 85 -12.02 8.18 -35.70
C SER A 85 -11.14 7.81 -36.90
N PRO A 86 -11.09 6.51 -37.26
CA PRO A 86 -10.37 6.07 -38.45
C PRO A 86 -10.84 6.75 -39.75
N SER A 87 -12.14 7.07 -39.86
CA SER A 87 -12.70 7.75 -41.02
C SER A 87 -12.34 9.24 -41.07
N SER A 88 -12.28 9.92 -39.93
CA SER A 88 -12.02 11.36 -39.87
C SER A 88 -10.52 11.71 -39.87
N THR A 89 -9.67 10.85 -39.30
CA THR A 89 -8.25 11.18 -39.04
C THR A 89 -7.26 10.07 -39.38
N ALA A 90 -7.73 8.94 -39.92
CA ALA A 90 -6.91 7.76 -40.17
C ALA A 90 -6.17 7.22 -38.93
N CYS A 91 -6.70 7.49 -37.73
CA CYS A 91 -6.16 6.92 -36.50
C CYS A 91 -6.31 5.39 -36.48
N VAL A 92 -5.45 4.73 -35.72
CA VAL A 92 -5.26 3.28 -35.73
C VAL A 92 -6.06 2.62 -34.61
N THR A 93 -6.74 1.52 -34.95
CA THR A 93 -7.47 0.67 -34.00
C THR A 93 -6.88 -0.74 -33.94
N THR A 94 -7.29 -1.50 -32.92
CA THR A 94 -7.06 -2.95 -32.87
C THR A 94 -8.06 -3.68 -33.76
N PRO A 95 -7.82 -4.95 -34.15
CA PRO A 95 -8.70 -5.67 -35.07
C PRO A 95 -10.14 -5.84 -34.55
N ASN A 96 -10.32 -5.84 -33.23
CA ASN A 96 -11.59 -6.11 -32.57
C ASN A 96 -12.33 -4.82 -32.13
N SER A 97 -11.87 -3.65 -32.55
CA SER A 97 -12.50 -2.38 -32.19
C SER A 97 -12.53 -1.39 -33.34
N LYS A 98 -13.62 -0.62 -33.38
CA LYS A 98 -13.87 0.45 -34.34
C LYS A 98 -13.33 1.80 -33.88
N HIS A 99 -12.80 1.87 -32.65
CA HIS A 99 -12.57 3.12 -31.93
C HIS A 99 -11.09 3.29 -31.57
N CYS A 100 -10.59 4.50 -31.81
CA CYS A 100 -9.21 4.90 -31.52
C CYS A 100 -9.04 5.22 -30.03
N ARG A 101 -7.81 5.13 -29.53
CA ARG A 101 -7.53 5.36 -28.11
C ARG A 101 -6.12 5.81 -27.81
N THR A 102 -6.00 6.61 -26.77
CA THR A 102 -4.78 6.77 -25.98
C THR A 102 -5.11 6.23 -24.60
N GLU A 103 -4.71 4.99 -24.32
CA GLU A 103 -5.26 4.26 -23.18
C GLU A 103 -4.23 3.34 -22.54
N LEU A 104 -4.25 3.30 -21.21
CA LEU A 104 -3.43 2.44 -20.39
C LEU A 104 -4.14 1.11 -20.13
N ARG A 105 -3.37 0.02 -20.19
CA ARG A 105 -3.81 -1.37 -19.90
C ARG A 105 -3.03 -1.94 -18.72
N GLU A 106 -3.71 -2.27 -17.63
CA GLU A 106 -3.14 -2.67 -16.33
C GLU A 106 -2.36 -3.98 -16.42
N LEU A 107 -1.06 -4.01 -16.13
CA LEU A 107 -0.23 -5.21 -15.98
C LEU A 107 -0.30 -5.80 -14.56
N SER A 108 0.07 -7.08 -14.44
CA SER A 108 0.29 -7.73 -13.15
C SER A 108 1.47 -7.06 -12.45
N PHE A 109 1.27 -6.59 -11.23
CA PHE A 109 2.33 -6.00 -10.42
C PHE A 109 3.46 -7.01 -10.15
N ASP A 110 3.08 -8.27 -9.96
CA ASP A 110 4.00 -9.33 -9.51
C ASP A 110 4.89 -9.86 -10.64
N SER A 111 4.32 -10.01 -11.84
CA SER A 111 5.01 -10.67 -12.97
C SER A 111 5.34 -9.73 -14.14
N GLY A 112 4.74 -8.54 -14.20
CA GLY A 112 4.81 -7.67 -15.37
C GLY A 112 4.00 -8.18 -16.58
N ASP A 113 3.37 -9.36 -16.47
CA ASP A 113 2.52 -9.91 -17.53
C ASP A 113 1.18 -9.17 -17.63
N LYS A 114 0.37 -9.58 -18.60
CA LYS A 114 -1.00 -9.10 -18.69
C LYS A 114 -1.79 -9.42 -17.40
N ALA A 115 -2.23 -8.40 -16.64
CA ALA A 115 -3.12 -8.61 -15.49
C ALA A 115 -4.38 -9.38 -15.88
N SER A 116 -4.79 -10.25 -14.97
CA SER A 116 -5.99 -11.07 -15.04
C SER A 116 -6.38 -11.46 -13.61
N TRP A 117 -7.24 -10.66 -12.98
CA TRP A 117 -7.64 -10.85 -11.59
C TRP A 117 -9.08 -11.35 -11.48
N SER A 118 -9.37 -12.07 -10.39
CA SER A 118 -10.70 -12.59 -10.09
C SER A 118 -11.59 -11.51 -9.45
N PRO A 119 -12.82 -11.27 -9.94
CA PRO A 119 -13.76 -10.35 -9.30
C PRO A 119 -14.15 -10.74 -7.87
N SER A 120 -14.00 -12.01 -7.49
CA SER A 120 -14.21 -12.46 -6.11
C SER A 120 -13.18 -11.90 -5.11
N ALA A 121 -12.07 -11.33 -5.58
CA ALA A 121 -11.07 -10.71 -4.70
C ALA A 121 -11.59 -9.35 -4.16
N PRO A 122 -11.45 -9.05 -2.85
CA PRO A 122 -12.03 -7.86 -2.22
C PRO A 122 -11.19 -6.58 -2.41
N LYS A 123 -10.53 -6.45 -3.56
CA LYS A 123 -9.46 -5.44 -3.75
C LYS A 123 -9.37 -4.81 -5.14
N ASN A 124 -10.20 -5.23 -6.10
CA ASN A 124 -10.05 -4.75 -7.47
C ASN A 124 -10.75 -3.38 -7.59
N ARG A 125 -9.93 -2.32 -7.59
CA ARG A 125 -10.42 -0.93 -7.67
C ARG A 125 -9.54 -0.12 -8.62
N LEU A 126 -10.19 0.64 -9.51
CA LEU A 126 -9.58 1.68 -10.32
C LEU A 126 -10.06 3.04 -9.81
N LYS A 127 -9.14 3.91 -9.41
CA LYS A 127 -9.45 5.28 -8.99
C LYS A 127 -8.75 6.27 -9.90
N ALA A 128 -9.47 7.30 -10.30
CA ALA A 128 -8.87 8.44 -10.98
C ALA A 128 -9.51 9.76 -10.58
N THR A 129 -8.73 10.83 -10.70
CA THR A 129 -9.22 12.21 -10.67
C THR A 129 -8.92 12.80 -12.03
N VAL A 130 -9.93 13.31 -12.72
CA VAL A 130 -9.83 13.75 -14.12
C VAL A 130 -10.55 15.06 -14.38
N THR A 131 -10.20 15.72 -15.47
CA THR A 131 -11.11 16.60 -16.22
C THR A 131 -11.28 16.03 -17.63
N VAL A 132 -12.40 16.33 -18.27
CA VAL A 132 -12.64 15.99 -19.68
C VAL A 132 -12.92 17.28 -20.44
N PRO A 133 -11.87 18.02 -20.88
CA PRO A 133 -12.05 19.30 -21.55
C PRO A 133 -12.76 19.19 -22.90
N THR A 134 -12.60 18.06 -23.60
CA THR A 134 -13.22 17.84 -24.91
C THR A 134 -13.69 16.39 -24.99
N PRO A 135 -14.94 16.10 -24.61
CA PRO A 135 -15.55 14.81 -24.90
C PRO A 135 -15.93 14.68 -26.38
N ASP A 136 -15.85 13.48 -26.92
CA ASP A 136 -16.25 13.16 -28.28
C ASP A 136 -17.78 13.22 -28.49
N ASP A 137 -18.21 13.05 -29.73
CA ASP A 137 -19.60 13.05 -30.20
C ASP A 137 -20.26 11.66 -30.23
N GLY A 138 -19.68 10.65 -29.57
CA GLY A 138 -20.32 9.36 -29.37
C GLY A 138 -21.63 9.50 -28.58
N SER A 139 -22.55 8.55 -28.73
CA SER A 139 -23.90 8.62 -28.15
C SER A 139 -23.91 8.78 -26.62
N HIS A 140 -22.86 8.28 -25.94
CA HIS A 140 -22.63 8.46 -24.50
C HIS A 140 -21.34 9.26 -24.20
N GLY A 141 -20.61 9.68 -25.23
CA GLY A 141 -19.34 10.39 -25.15
C GLY A 141 -18.12 9.49 -24.95
N THR A 142 -17.05 10.09 -24.44
CA THR A 142 -15.72 9.46 -24.31
C THR A 142 -15.65 8.51 -23.13
N VAL A 143 -15.07 7.33 -23.34
CA VAL A 143 -14.82 6.38 -22.26
C VAL A 143 -13.52 6.74 -21.55
N ILE A 144 -13.60 6.93 -20.22
CA ILE A 144 -12.49 7.41 -19.38
C ILE A 144 -11.89 6.33 -18.46
N GLY A 145 -12.63 5.26 -18.20
CA GLY A 145 -12.19 4.13 -17.37
C GLY A 145 -13.01 2.88 -17.65
N GLN A 146 -12.41 1.70 -17.52
CA GLN A 146 -13.04 0.43 -17.87
C GLN A 146 -12.59 -0.70 -16.94
N ILE A 147 -13.45 -1.72 -16.84
CA ILE A 147 -13.06 -3.07 -16.46
C ILE A 147 -13.26 -3.94 -17.69
N HIS A 148 -12.17 -4.50 -18.19
CA HIS A 148 -12.19 -5.35 -19.37
C HIS A 148 -12.10 -6.82 -18.97
N ILE A 149 -12.88 -7.67 -19.64
CA ILE A 149 -12.76 -9.12 -19.46
C ILE A 149 -11.37 -9.55 -19.97
N ASP A 150 -10.74 -10.53 -19.33
CA ASP A 150 -9.49 -11.10 -19.82
C ASP A 150 -9.60 -11.44 -21.32
N ASP A 151 -8.62 -10.99 -22.12
CA ASP A 151 -8.61 -11.13 -23.57
C ASP A 151 -8.73 -12.60 -24.04
N THR A 152 -8.37 -13.56 -23.18
CA THR A 152 -8.48 -15.01 -23.43
C THR A 152 -9.89 -15.55 -23.20
N ILE A 153 -10.74 -14.79 -22.51
CA ILE A 153 -12.14 -15.13 -22.20
C ILE A 153 -13.09 -14.40 -23.14
N SER A 154 -12.89 -13.08 -23.32
CA SER A 154 -13.71 -12.27 -24.23
C SER A 154 -12.96 -11.03 -24.72
N THR A 155 -13.37 -10.53 -25.88
CA THR A 155 -12.93 -9.25 -26.45
C THR A 155 -13.77 -8.05 -25.97
N LYS A 156 -14.72 -8.28 -25.07
CA LYS A 156 -15.70 -7.31 -24.59
C LYS A 156 -15.39 -6.85 -23.17
N PRO A 157 -15.75 -5.61 -22.81
CA PRO A 157 -15.59 -5.14 -21.44
C PRO A 157 -16.63 -5.80 -20.52
N VAL A 158 -16.34 -5.77 -19.21
CA VAL A 158 -17.40 -5.90 -18.18
C VAL A 158 -18.18 -4.59 -18.17
N CYS A 159 -17.46 -3.47 -18.02
CA CYS A 159 -18.05 -2.15 -18.00
C CYS A 159 -17.13 -1.05 -18.52
N GLU A 160 -17.74 0.05 -18.93
CA GLU A 160 -17.11 1.26 -19.43
C GLU A 160 -17.79 2.49 -18.81
N LEU A 161 -17.00 3.41 -18.25
CA LEU A 161 -17.47 4.69 -17.75
C LEU A 161 -17.34 5.75 -18.85
N TYR A 162 -18.48 6.23 -19.34
CA TYR A 162 -18.62 7.23 -20.38
C TYR A 162 -18.82 8.63 -19.80
N TYR A 163 -18.27 9.63 -20.48
CA TYR A 163 -18.44 11.05 -20.17
C TYR A 163 -18.86 11.83 -21.42
N SER A 164 -20.04 12.44 -21.37
CA SER A 164 -20.67 13.10 -22.52
C SER A 164 -20.44 14.62 -22.59
N LYS A 165 -20.79 15.24 -23.72
CA LYS A 165 -20.78 16.70 -23.92
C LYS A 165 -21.70 17.47 -22.96
N SER A 166 -22.77 16.85 -22.46
CA SER A 166 -23.65 17.43 -21.43
C SER A 166 -23.07 17.29 -20.01
N GLY A 167 -21.92 16.64 -19.85
CA GLY A 167 -21.33 16.32 -18.56
C GLY A 167 -21.93 15.09 -17.88
N ASP A 168 -22.83 14.36 -18.54
CA ASP A 168 -23.39 13.13 -17.97
C ASP A 168 -22.32 12.03 -17.90
N LEU A 169 -22.28 11.37 -16.74
CA LEU A 169 -21.49 10.17 -16.48
C LEU A 169 -22.42 8.96 -16.56
N VAL A 170 -22.10 8.03 -17.46
CA VAL A 170 -22.91 6.83 -17.72
C VAL A 170 -22.02 5.61 -17.62
N MET A 171 -22.43 4.60 -16.84
CA MET A 171 -21.78 3.30 -16.86
C MET A 171 -22.50 2.38 -17.84
N GLY A 172 -21.82 1.95 -18.89
CA GLY A 172 -22.27 0.86 -19.75
C GLY A 172 -21.76 -0.47 -19.20
N VAL A 173 -22.66 -1.42 -18.96
CA VAL A 173 -22.31 -2.78 -18.48
C VAL A 173 -22.81 -3.82 -19.47
N GLU A 174 -21.93 -4.66 -20.00
CA GLU A 174 -22.32 -5.72 -20.94
C GLU A 174 -23.16 -6.79 -20.23
N LYS A 175 -24.21 -7.29 -20.88
CA LYS A 175 -25.06 -8.31 -20.27
C LYS A 175 -24.46 -9.71 -20.36
N THR A 176 -23.68 -9.95 -21.42
CA THR A 176 -23.08 -11.25 -21.71
C THR A 176 -21.68 -11.09 -22.28
N ARG A 177 -20.90 -12.18 -22.29
CA ARG A 177 -19.51 -12.17 -22.74
C ARG A 177 -19.36 -12.00 -24.25
N GLU A 178 -20.41 -12.24 -25.03
CA GLU A 178 -20.46 -11.99 -26.47
C GLU A 178 -20.54 -10.47 -26.80
N GLY A 179 -21.07 -9.69 -25.84
CA GLY A 179 -21.23 -8.24 -25.89
C GLY A 179 -22.21 -7.72 -26.94
N GLY A 180 -22.25 -6.39 -27.09
CA GLY A 180 -23.20 -5.71 -27.98
C GLY A 180 -24.60 -5.58 -27.39
N ASN A 181 -24.75 -5.73 -26.08
CA ASN A 181 -26.02 -5.73 -25.37
C ASN A 181 -25.94 -4.94 -24.05
N SER A 182 -25.10 -3.91 -24.01
CA SER A 182 -24.82 -3.15 -22.81
C SER A 182 -26.06 -2.43 -22.27
N ILE A 183 -26.17 -2.38 -20.94
CA ILE A 183 -27.11 -1.54 -20.23
C ILE A 183 -26.39 -0.28 -19.75
N PHE A 184 -26.94 0.87 -20.12
CA PHE A 184 -26.39 2.18 -19.80
C PHE A 184 -27.13 2.80 -18.63
N THR A 185 -26.44 2.96 -17.50
CA THR A 185 -26.99 3.55 -16.28
C THR A 185 -26.33 4.90 -16.05
N LYS A 186 -27.11 5.98 -15.89
CA LYS A 186 -26.55 7.27 -15.48
C LYS A 186 -26.10 7.20 -14.03
N VAL A 187 -24.82 7.49 -13.78
CA VAL A 187 -24.19 7.37 -12.46
C VAL A 187 -23.76 8.71 -11.87
N GLY A 188 -23.77 9.76 -12.68
CA GLY A 188 -23.49 11.12 -12.22
C GLY A 188 -23.69 12.16 -13.31
N ASN A 189 -23.42 13.42 -12.96
CA ASN A 189 -23.28 14.53 -13.90
C ASN A 189 -22.24 15.49 -13.32
N VAL A 190 -21.27 15.88 -14.14
CA VAL A 190 -20.24 16.87 -13.82
C VAL A 190 -20.07 17.75 -15.07
N PRO A 191 -20.24 19.08 -14.99
CA PRO A 191 -20.09 19.97 -16.15
C PRO A 191 -18.78 19.78 -16.91
N ALA A 192 -18.84 19.95 -18.25
CA ALA A 192 -17.67 19.82 -19.13
C ALA A 192 -16.49 20.69 -18.65
N GLY A 193 -15.30 20.08 -18.55
CA GLY A 193 -14.08 20.73 -18.09
C GLY A 193 -13.93 20.85 -16.57
N GLU A 194 -14.95 20.51 -15.77
CA GLU A 194 -14.78 20.45 -14.31
C GLU A 194 -14.02 19.20 -13.87
N ARG A 195 -13.27 19.35 -12.77
CA ARG A 195 -12.48 18.27 -12.18
C ARG A 195 -13.37 17.41 -11.29
N PHE A 196 -13.29 16.10 -11.44
CA PHE A 196 -14.01 15.15 -10.61
C PHE A 196 -13.18 13.88 -10.37
N SER A 197 -13.58 13.09 -9.39
CA SER A 197 -13.02 11.77 -9.14
C SER A 197 -14.03 10.67 -9.41
N TYR A 198 -13.54 9.51 -9.83
CA TYR A 198 -14.32 8.29 -9.90
C TYR A 198 -13.56 7.09 -9.33
N GLU A 199 -14.33 6.12 -8.84
CA GLU A 199 -13.82 4.82 -8.41
C GLU A 199 -14.71 3.72 -9.01
N ILE A 200 -14.14 2.84 -9.82
CA ILE A 200 -14.81 1.64 -10.34
C ILE A 200 -14.28 0.45 -9.53
N ARG A 201 -15.18 -0.34 -8.94
CA ARG A 201 -14.86 -1.53 -8.13
C ARG A 201 -15.48 -2.76 -8.75
N TYR A 202 -14.74 -3.85 -8.87
CA TYR A 202 -15.31 -5.17 -9.13
C TYR A 202 -14.70 -6.19 -8.20
N GLU A 203 -15.27 -6.24 -7.01
CA GLU A 203 -14.70 -6.93 -5.87
C GLU A 203 -15.80 -7.69 -5.12
N SER A 204 -15.46 -8.84 -4.56
CA SER A 204 -16.44 -9.75 -3.94
C SER A 204 -17.62 -10.06 -4.88
N ASP A 205 -17.35 -10.22 -6.18
CA ASP A 205 -18.32 -10.49 -7.23
C ASP A 205 -19.37 -9.38 -7.46
N GLU A 206 -19.12 -8.17 -6.93
CA GLU A 206 -20.02 -7.02 -7.06
C GLU A 206 -19.37 -5.88 -7.83
N LEU A 207 -20.05 -5.40 -8.88
CA LEU A 207 -19.65 -4.22 -9.63
C LEU A 207 -20.28 -2.98 -8.98
N SER A 208 -19.46 -1.95 -8.73
CA SER A 208 -19.95 -0.65 -8.29
C SER A 208 -19.11 0.51 -8.79
N VAL A 209 -19.73 1.70 -8.82
CA VAL A 209 -19.05 2.95 -9.18
C VAL A 209 -19.41 4.07 -8.20
N SER A 210 -18.42 4.88 -7.85
CA SER A 210 -18.59 6.11 -7.07
C SER A 210 -18.05 7.29 -7.86
N ILE A 211 -18.77 8.41 -7.82
CA ILE A 211 -18.36 9.71 -8.38
C ILE A 211 -18.18 10.69 -7.23
N ASN A 212 -17.06 11.41 -7.18
CA ASN A 212 -16.74 12.42 -6.15
C ASN A 212 -16.87 11.90 -4.72
N GLY A 213 -16.50 10.64 -4.47
CA GLY A 213 -16.57 10.02 -3.15
C GLY A 213 -18.00 9.74 -2.64
N ALA A 214 -19.03 9.90 -3.48
CA ALA A 214 -20.39 9.52 -3.14
C ALA A 214 -20.51 8.03 -2.83
N ALA A 215 -21.59 7.63 -2.16
CA ALA A 215 -21.85 6.22 -1.88
C ALA A 215 -21.80 5.39 -3.18
N PRO A 216 -21.07 4.25 -3.20
CA PRO A 216 -20.96 3.43 -4.41
C PRO A 216 -22.32 2.95 -4.89
N GLN A 217 -22.61 3.21 -6.16
CA GLN A 217 -23.79 2.70 -6.86
C GLN A 217 -23.47 1.30 -7.37
N LYS A 218 -24.21 0.30 -6.90
CA LYS A 218 -24.09 -1.09 -7.33
C LYS A 218 -24.74 -1.29 -8.70
N LEU A 219 -24.12 -2.10 -9.53
CA LEU A 219 -24.58 -2.40 -10.88
C LEU A 219 -24.60 -3.92 -11.09
N ASP A 220 -25.62 -4.40 -11.80
CA ASP A 220 -25.74 -5.82 -12.14
C ASP A 220 -24.67 -6.19 -13.18
N THR A 221 -24.06 -7.36 -13.03
CA THR A 221 -23.14 -7.95 -14.03
C THR A 221 -23.84 -9.04 -14.85
N TYR A 222 -25.15 -9.18 -14.70
CA TYR A 222 -26.06 -9.98 -15.48
C TYR A 222 -25.57 -11.43 -15.62
N SER A 223 -25.30 -11.87 -16.85
CA SER A 223 -24.84 -13.22 -17.16
C SER A 223 -23.35 -13.23 -17.53
N LEU A 224 -22.57 -12.32 -16.96
CA LEU A 224 -21.11 -12.32 -17.14
C LEU A 224 -20.42 -13.39 -16.30
N ASP A 225 -21.05 -13.86 -15.21
CA ASP A 225 -20.53 -14.89 -14.29
C ASP A 225 -19.10 -14.59 -13.77
N SER A 226 -18.87 -13.38 -13.27
CA SER A 226 -17.60 -12.94 -12.64
C SER A 226 -16.33 -13.35 -13.39
N PRO A 227 -16.18 -12.97 -14.67
CA PRO A 227 -15.04 -13.41 -15.46
C PRO A 227 -13.78 -12.71 -14.95
N LYS A 228 -12.62 -13.39 -15.07
CA LYS A 228 -11.34 -12.73 -14.80
C LYS A 228 -11.22 -11.47 -15.66
N SER A 229 -10.70 -10.42 -15.06
CA SER A 229 -10.76 -9.08 -15.62
C SER A 229 -9.48 -8.28 -15.34
N TYR A 230 -9.37 -7.11 -15.98
CA TYR A 230 -8.29 -6.14 -15.76
C TYR A 230 -8.78 -4.70 -15.95
N PHE A 231 -8.04 -3.73 -15.40
CA PHE A 231 -8.36 -2.32 -15.55
C PHE A 231 -7.80 -1.69 -16.82
N LYS A 232 -8.55 -0.73 -17.36
CA LYS A 232 -8.08 0.20 -18.38
C LYS A 232 -8.47 1.62 -18.01
N ALA A 233 -7.63 2.59 -18.34
CA ALA A 233 -7.88 4.00 -18.07
C ALA A 233 -7.24 4.87 -19.15
N GLY A 234 -7.95 5.91 -19.58
CA GLY A 234 -7.41 6.84 -20.56
C GLY A 234 -8.48 7.56 -21.35
N ASN A 235 -8.21 7.76 -22.63
CA ASN A 235 -9.15 8.32 -23.59
C ASN A 235 -9.47 7.26 -24.65
N TYR A 236 -10.67 6.66 -24.56
CA TYR A 236 -11.20 5.73 -25.55
C TYR A 236 -12.37 6.37 -26.32
N ASN A 237 -12.06 6.85 -27.54
CA ASN A 237 -12.92 7.73 -28.33
C ASN A 237 -14.06 6.97 -29.00
N GLN A 238 -15.30 7.25 -28.60
CA GLN A 238 -16.49 6.54 -29.10
C GLN A 238 -17.11 7.20 -30.34
N GLY A 239 -16.73 8.45 -30.64
CA GLY A 239 -17.25 9.25 -31.74
C GLY A 239 -16.30 9.41 -32.93
N ASP A 240 -16.65 10.34 -33.82
CA ASP A 240 -15.86 10.78 -34.97
C ASP A 240 -15.02 12.04 -34.66
N SER A 241 -15.47 12.87 -33.72
CA SER A 241 -14.76 14.07 -33.30
C SER A 241 -13.57 13.76 -32.40
N ALA A 242 -12.57 14.64 -32.39
CA ALA A 242 -11.44 14.59 -31.46
C ALA A 242 -11.89 14.65 -29.99
N SER A 243 -11.07 14.09 -29.10
CA SER A 243 -11.30 14.15 -27.66
C SER A 243 -10.02 14.31 -26.85
N GLU A 244 -10.20 14.79 -25.62
CA GLU A 244 -9.14 15.13 -24.69
C GLU A 244 -9.59 14.84 -23.24
N VAL A 245 -8.76 14.08 -22.52
CA VAL A 245 -8.95 13.72 -21.10
C VAL A 245 -7.67 14.05 -20.35
N HIS A 246 -7.78 14.70 -19.20
CA HIS A 246 -6.64 15.03 -18.34
C HIS A 246 -6.75 14.26 -17.04
N PHE A 247 -5.71 13.52 -16.68
CA PHE A 247 -5.61 12.82 -15.40
C PHE A 247 -4.78 13.64 -14.42
N TYR A 248 -5.29 13.75 -13.20
CA TYR A 248 -4.62 14.37 -12.05
C TYR A 248 -4.21 13.35 -11.00
N LYS A 249 -4.89 12.20 -10.99
CA LYS A 249 -4.56 11.04 -10.16
C LYS A 249 -5.00 9.79 -10.91
N LEU A 250 -4.20 8.73 -10.86
CA LEU A 250 -4.54 7.42 -11.40
C LEU A 250 -3.90 6.35 -10.52
N ASN A 251 -4.68 5.42 -9.99
CA ASN A 251 -4.16 4.28 -9.24
C ASN A 251 -5.07 3.05 -9.34
N THR A 252 -4.47 1.88 -9.18
CA THR A 252 -5.16 0.64 -8.83
C THR A 252 -4.68 0.19 -7.44
N THR A 253 -5.57 -0.28 -6.56
CA THR A 253 -5.18 -0.61 -5.18
C THR A 253 -4.52 -1.99 -5.08
N LYS A 254 -3.20 -2.04 -5.19
CA LYS A 254 -2.32 -3.12 -4.70
C LYS A 254 -1.10 -2.45 -4.08
N SER A 255 -1.05 -2.28 -2.76
CA SER A 255 0.06 -1.56 -2.13
C SER A 255 0.67 -2.39 -1.01
N ALA A 256 1.99 -2.50 -1.00
CA ALA A 256 2.83 -2.85 0.13
C ALA A 256 3.91 -1.77 0.21
N ILE A 257 3.48 -0.51 0.12
CA ILE A 257 4.33 0.59 -0.38
C ILE A 257 5.59 0.80 0.47
N LEU A 258 5.50 0.59 1.78
CA LEU A 258 6.64 0.74 2.68
C LEU A 258 7.68 -0.36 2.43
N ALA A 259 7.25 -1.61 2.28
CA ALA A 259 8.13 -2.72 1.94
C ALA A 259 8.81 -2.50 0.58
N GLN A 260 8.06 -2.01 -0.41
CA GLN A 260 8.60 -1.69 -1.73
C GLN A 260 9.59 -0.52 -1.70
N LYS A 261 9.29 0.55 -0.95
CA LYS A 261 10.20 1.71 -0.79
C LYS A 261 11.50 1.29 -0.08
N LEU A 262 11.42 0.44 0.95
CA LEU A 262 12.60 -0.11 1.63
C LEU A 262 13.42 -1.03 0.72
N ALA A 263 12.77 -1.91 -0.04
CA ALA A 263 13.47 -2.76 -1.00
C ALA A 263 14.15 -1.95 -2.10
N ALA A 264 13.51 -0.89 -2.59
CA ALA A 264 14.11 0.06 -3.53
C ALA A 264 15.33 0.80 -2.92
N ALA A 265 15.33 1.02 -1.60
CA ALA A 265 16.47 1.58 -0.86
C ALA A 265 17.57 0.55 -0.56
N GLY A 266 17.38 -0.73 -0.91
CA GLY A 266 18.38 -1.79 -0.78
C GLY A 266 18.06 -2.85 0.29
N ALA A 267 16.92 -2.78 0.97
CA ALA A 267 16.49 -3.85 1.85
C ALA A 267 16.24 -5.16 1.07
N LYS A 268 16.48 -6.31 1.71
CA LYS A 268 16.27 -7.64 1.13
C LYS A 268 15.14 -8.34 1.88
N GLY A 269 14.00 -8.44 1.23
CA GLY A 269 12.78 -8.99 1.82
C GLY A 269 12.17 -8.10 2.90
N CYS A 270 11.15 -8.62 3.58
CA CYS A 270 10.53 -8.02 4.75
C CYS A 270 10.15 -9.08 5.78
N CYS A 271 9.93 -8.63 7.02
CA CYS A 271 9.41 -9.48 8.08
C CYS A 271 7.93 -9.16 8.33
N VAL A 272 7.16 -10.18 8.70
CA VAL A 272 5.79 -10.05 9.23
C VAL A 272 5.62 -11.01 10.40
N ALA A 273 4.70 -10.72 11.32
CA ALA A 273 4.51 -11.56 12.49
C ALA A 273 3.49 -12.69 12.24
N LYS A 274 2.55 -12.51 11.31
CA LYS A 274 1.43 -13.44 11.10
C LYS A 274 1.27 -13.87 9.65
N VAL A 275 0.71 -15.07 9.46
CA VAL A 275 0.35 -15.59 8.12
C VAL A 275 -0.60 -14.64 7.40
N SER A 276 -1.55 -14.04 8.12
CA SER A 276 -2.50 -13.09 7.54
C SER A 276 -1.88 -11.77 7.08
N GLU A 277 -0.76 -11.36 7.67
CA GLU A 277 0.01 -10.22 7.19
C GLU A 277 0.79 -10.59 5.94
N ALA A 278 1.44 -11.77 5.94
CA ALA A 278 2.12 -12.30 4.76
C ALA A 278 1.15 -12.39 3.57
N GLU A 279 -0.07 -12.88 3.78
CA GLU A 279 -1.13 -12.89 2.75
C GLU A 279 -1.48 -11.49 2.25
N ALA A 280 -1.54 -10.48 3.12
CA ALA A 280 -1.84 -9.10 2.73
C ALA A 280 -0.71 -8.49 1.88
N ILE A 281 0.54 -8.67 2.32
CA ILE A 281 1.74 -8.13 1.65
C ILE A 281 2.02 -8.83 0.33
N THR A 282 1.87 -10.17 0.27
CA THR A 282 1.95 -10.92 -1.00
C THR A 282 0.83 -10.54 -1.96
N ALA A 283 -0.39 -10.37 -1.46
CA ALA A 283 -1.51 -9.89 -2.27
C ALA A 283 -1.28 -8.46 -2.83
N ALA A 284 -0.36 -7.72 -2.25
CA ALA A 284 0.08 -6.40 -2.64
C ALA A 284 1.37 -6.40 -3.48
N GLY A 285 1.85 -7.58 -3.86
CA GLY A 285 2.94 -7.75 -4.81
C GLY A 285 4.34 -7.70 -4.24
N PHE A 286 4.49 -8.09 -2.96
CA PHE A 286 5.79 -8.29 -2.33
C PHE A 286 5.88 -9.70 -1.73
N ASP A 287 6.83 -10.52 -2.19
CA ASP A 287 6.82 -11.97 -1.93
C ASP A 287 8.02 -12.53 -1.15
N ASP A 288 9.10 -11.76 -0.99
CA ASP A 288 10.25 -12.13 -0.17
C ASP A 288 9.98 -11.81 1.32
N ILE A 289 9.32 -12.75 2.00
CA ILE A 289 8.82 -12.53 3.37
C ILE A 289 9.35 -13.61 4.31
N LEU A 290 9.84 -13.19 5.48
CA LEU A 290 10.02 -14.03 6.66
C LEU A 290 8.84 -13.84 7.63
N ILE A 291 8.14 -14.92 7.97
CA ILE A 291 7.17 -14.93 9.07
C ILE A 291 7.93 -15.23 10.36
N THR A 292 8.05 -14.24 11.24
CA THR A 292 8.96 -14.25 12.41
C THR A 292 8.35 -14.83 13.68
N CYS A 293 7.14 -15.40 13.61
CA CYS A 293 6.49 -16.10 14.74
C CYS A 293 6.02 -17.49 14.34
N GLU A 294 5.92 -18.37 15.34
CA GLU A 294 5.54 -19.77 15.20
C GLU A 294 4.10 -19.92 14.66
N ILE A 295 3.95 -20.79 13.67
CA ILE A 295 2.67 -21.05 13.01
C ILE A 295 2.07 -22.33 13.58
N ILE A 296 1.28 -22.18 14.64
CA ILE A 296 0.62 -23.30 15.33
C ILE A 296 -0.89 -23.29 15.08
N GLY A 297 -1.45 -24.48 14.89
CA GLY A 297 -2.88 -24.72 14.70
C GLY A 297 -3.25 -24.98 13.24
N GLU A 298 -4.10 -26.00 13.03
CA GLU A 298 -4.49 -26.48 11.70
C GLU A 298 -4.98 -25.36 10.74
N PRO A 299 -5.84 -24.41 11.16
CA PRO A 299 -6.30 -23.35 10.26
C PRO A 299 -5.17 -22.44 9.74
N LYS A 300 -4.18 -22.14 10.59
CA LYS A 300 -3.05 -21.27 10.22
C LYS A 300 -2.08 -22.02 9.32
N VAL A 301 -1.81 -23.28 9.62
CA VAL A 301 -0.95 -24.15 8.79
C VAL A 301 -1.58 -24.34 7.40
N LYS A 302 -2.89 -24.57 7.31
CA LYS A 302 -3.59 -24.66 6.02
C LYS A 302 -3.42 -23.39 5.19
N ARG A 303 -3.53 -22.21 5.81
CA ARG A 303 -3.33 -20.92 5.14
C ARG A 303 -1.88 -20.74 4.68
N LEU A 304 -0.90 -21.11 5.50
CA LEU A 304 0.50 -21.11 5.12
C LEU A 304 0.75 -21.99 3.88
N VAL A 305 0.17 -23.20 3.84
CA VAL A 305 0.29 -24.10 2.69
C VAL A 305 -0.26 -23.45 1.41
N GLU A 306 -1.44 -22.84 1.48
CA GLU A 306 -2.04 -22.16 0.33
C GLU A 306 -1.25 -20.92 -0.11
N LEU A 307 -0.67 -20.18 0.85
CA LEU A 307 0.21 -19.06 0.57
C LEU A 307 1.50 -19.52 -0.12
N PHE A 308 2.17 -20.53 0.44
CA PHE A 308 3.44 -21.06 -0.08
C PHE A 308 3.29 -21.78 -1.43
N LYS A 309 2.11 -22.32 -1.75
CA LYS A 309 1.81 -22.80 -3.10
C LYS A 309 2.01 -21.71 -4.16
N LYS A 310 1.68 -20.46 -3.83
CA LYS A 310 1.73 -19.30 -4.72
C LYS A 310 3.05 -18.53 -4.61
N HIS A 311 3.61 -18.42 -3.41
CA HIS A 311 4.77 -17.59 -3.12
C HIS A 311 5.89 -18.44 -2.50
N LYS A 312 6.84 -18.87 -3.34
CA LYS A 312 7.92 -19.80 -2.95
C LYS A 312 9.04 -19.18 -2.13
N LYS A 313 9.08 -17.85 -2.05
CA LYS A 313 10.06 -17.10 -1.26
C LYS A 313 9.66 -16.93 0.22
N ILE A 314 8.47 -17.39 0.62
CA ILE A 314 8.06 -17.34 2.02
C ILE A 314 9.00 -18.23 2.86
N ARG A 315 9.59 -17.62 3.88
CA ARG A 315 10.40 -18.25 4.93
C ARG A 315 9.61 -18.22 6.23
N ILE A 316 9.81 -19.22 7.09
CA ILE A 316 9.12 -19.33 8.38
C ILE A 316 10.10 -19.65 9.50
N VAL A 317 9.66 -19.43 10.74
CA VAL A 317 10.36 -19.91 11.95
C VAL A 317 9.62 -21.07 12.60
N VAL A 318 10.37 -21.92 13.29
CA VAL A 318 9.85 -22.97 14.19
C VAL A 318 10.72 -23.08 15.44
N ASP A 319 10.10 -23.42 16.56
CA ASP A 319 10.80 -23.65 17.83
C ASP A 319 10.49 -25.02 18.45
N SER A 320 9.69 -25.86 17.76
CA SER A 320 9.20 -27.11 18.32
C SER A 320 9.00 -28.20 17.26
N GLU A 321 9.20 -29.45 17.68
CA GLU A 321 8.95 -30.62 16.83
C GLU A 321 7.47 -30.70 16.42
N VAL A 322 6.56 -30.31 17.31
CA VAL A 322 5.12 -30.29 17.05
C VAL A 322 4.78 -29.36 15.89
N GLY A 323 5.25 -28.10 15.95
CA GLY A 323 5.03 -27.12 14.88
C GLY A 323 5.65 -27.55 13.56
N ALA A 324 6.93 -27.96 13.59
CA ALA A 324 7.65 -28.43 12.41
C ALA A 324 6.96 -29.64 11.75
N THR A 325 6.56 -30.64 12.54
CA THR A 325 5.88 -31.84 12.04
C THR A 325 4.52 -31.52 11.43
N ALA A 326 3.73 -30.66 12.08
CA ALA A 326 2.42 -30.25 11.58
C ALA A 326 2.52 -29.56 10.21
N ILE A 327 3.46 -28.62 10.06
CA ILE A 327 3.70 -27.92 8.80
C ILE A 327 4.18 -28.88 7.71
N ASN A 328 5.15 -29.74 8.03
CA ASN A 328 5.64 -30.76 7.10
C ASN A 328 4.50 -31.66 6.58
N ASN A 329 3.66 -32.16 7.48
CA ASN A 329 2.57 -33.08 7.12
C ASN A 329 1.53 -32.38 6.24
N ALA A 330 1.19 -31.12 6.55
CA ALA A 330 0.23 -30.37 5.76
C ALA A 330 0.76 -30.04 4.35
N LEU A 331 2.04 -29.66 4.22
CA LEU A 331 2.69 -29.47 2.92
C LEU A 331 2.72 -30.76 2.09
N ALA A 332 3.03 -31.89 2.73
CA ALA A 332 3.04 -33.20 2.08
C ALA A 332 1.66 -33.62 1.60
N GLN A 333 0.64 -33.49 2.46
CA GLN A 333 -0.75 -33.80 2.12
C GLN A 333 -1.26 -32.94 0.95
N ALA A 334 -0.81 -31.70 0.87
CA ALA A 334 -1.18 -30.76 -0.19
C ALA A 334 -0.39 -30.94 -1.49
N GLY A 335 0.52 -31.92 -1.56
CA GLY A 335 1.30 -32.23 -2.76
C GLY A 335 2.31 -31.14 -3.14
N VAL A 336 2.80 -30.37 -2.16
CA VAL A 336 3.83 -29.36 -2.44
C VAL A 336 5.16 -30.05 -2.77
N ALA A 337 5.75 -29.72 -3.92
CA ALA A 337 6.96 -30.39 -4.41
C ALA A 337 8.25 -29.86 -3.77
N GLU A 338 8.32 -28.55 -3.50
CA GLU A 338 9.50 -27.88 -2.97
C GLU A 338 9.39 -27.70 -1.46
N PRO A 339 10.47 -27.94 -0.69
CA PRO A 339 10.45 -27.70 0.75
C PRO A 339 10.41 -26.21 1.07
N ILE A 340 9.62 -25.83 2.08
CA ILE A 340 9.63 -24.46 2.60
C ILE A 340 10.92 -24.20 3.39
N SER A 341 11.46 -22.97 3.27
CA SER A 341 12.67 -22.60 4.02
C SER A 341 12.31 -22.24 5.45
N VAL A 342 13.04 -22.82 6.41
CA VAL A 342 12.76 -22.74 7.84
C VAL A 342 14.00 -22.27 8.61
N LEU A 343 13.78 -21.42 9.60
CA LEU A 343 14.76 -21.06 10.61
C LEU A 343 14.31 -21.59 11.98
N ILE A 344 15.27 -21.92 12.85
CA ILE A 344 14.97 -22.25 14.24
C ILE A 344 14.95 -20.94 15.05
N ASP A 345 13.84 -20.63 15.73
CA ASP A 345 13.76 -19.50 16.67
C ASP A 345 14.46 -19.86 17.98
N LEU A 346 15.30 -18.96 18.49
CA LEU A 346 16.09 -19.15 19.72
C LEU A 346 15.67 -18.14 20.77
N ASP A 347 15.55 -18.62 22.01
CA ASP A 347 15.50 -17.71 23.15
C ASP A 347 16.91 -17.19 23.45
N VAL A 348 17.14 -15.92 23.13
CA VAL A 348 18.40 -15.21 23.38
C VAL A 348 18.35 -14.33 24.63
N GLY A 349 17.38 -14.58 25.52
CA GLY A 349 17.20 -13.90 26.82
C GLY A 349 15.86 -13.18 26.99
N LEU A 350 15.02 -13.13 25.94
CA LEU A 350 13.70 -12.50 26.03
C LEU A 350 12.67 -13.39 26.74
N HIS A 351 12.85 -14.71 26.72
CA HIS A 351 11.94 -15.67 27.35
C HIS A 351 10.48 -15.57 26.84
N ARG A 352 10.30 -15.32 25.52
CA ARG A 352 8.99 -15.20 24.87
C ARG A 352 8.63 -16.44 24.04
N THR A 353 9.48 -16.76 23.08
CA THR A 353 9.42 -17.92 22.16
C THR A 353 10.84 -18.44 21.94
N GLY A 354 10.96 -19.54 21.20
CA GLY A 354 12.25 -20.05 20.78
C GLY A 354 12.80 -21.14 21.69
N VAL A 355 13.67 -21.98 21.13
CA VAL A 355 14.31 -23.06 21.90
C VAL A 355 15.29 -22.48 22.91
N ALA A 356 15.31 -23.08 24.10
CA ALA A 356 15.97 -22.51 25.27
C ALA A 356 17.51 -22.47 25.21
N ASN A 357 18.15 -23.28 24.35
CA ASN A 357 19.60 -23.34 24.23
C ASN A 357 20.06 -24.07 22.95
N ALA A 358 21.37 -24.01 22.69
CA ALA A 358 22.00 -24.60 21.52
C ALA A 358 21.79 -26.12 21.37
N GLN A 359 21.69 -26.87 22.47
CA GLN A 359 21.45 -28.33 22.41
C GLN A 359 20.01 -28.65 22.04
N ALA A 360 19.05 -27.88 22.55
CA ALA A 360 17.66 -27.97 22.12
C ALA A 360 17.52 -27.61 20.62
N ALA A 361 18.23 -26.58 20.16
CA ALA A 361 18.29 -26.23 18.74
C ALA A 361 18.88 -27.36 17.88
N LEU A 362 19.95 -28.02 18.34
CA LEU A 362 20.54 -29.16 17.65
C LEU A 362 19.59 -30.36 17.59
N ALA A 363 18.86 -30.65 18.68
CA ALA A 363 17.84 -31.69 18.69
C ALA A 363 16.74 -31.39 17.66
N LEU A 364 16.22 -30.16 17.64
CA LEU A 364 15.20 -29.74 16.68
C LEU A 364 15.73 -29.75 15.23
N ALA A 365 16.98 -29.34 14.99
CA ALA A 365 17.60 -29.42 13.68
C ALA A 365 17.70 -30.87 13.17
N ARG A 366 18.07 -31.81 14.04
CA ARG A 366 18.08 -33.25 13.73
C ARG A 366 16.68 -33.79 13.43
N HIS A 367 15.65 -33.30 14.12
CA HIS A 367 14.26 -33.63 13.80
C HIS A 367 13.87 -33.09 12.41
N ILE A 368 14.11 -31.80 12.14
CA ILE A 368 13.81 -31.13 10.86
C ILE A 368 14.52 -31.83 9.69
N LYS A 369 15.74 -32.35 9.88
CA LYS A 369 16.46 -33.13 8.86
C LYS A 369 15.66 -34.32 8.31
N ASN A 370 14.77 -34.89 9.11
CA ASN A 370 13.93 -36.02 8.71
C ASN A 370 12.61 -35.59 8.05
N LEU A 371 12.32 -34.28 7.99
CA LEU A 371 11.08 -33.70 7.45
C LEU A 371 11.30 -33.21 6.02
N ARG A 372 10.85 -34.00 5.04
CA ARG A 372 11.12 -33.76 3.60
C ARG A 372 10.57 -32.43 3.05
N GLN A 373 9.55 -31.87 3.69
CA GLN A 373 8.91 -30.62 3.25
C GLN A 373 9.52 -29.37 3.88
N LEU A 374 10.51 -29.52 4.77
CA LEU A 374 11.19 -28.40 5.41
C LEU A 374 12.67 -28.39 5.00
N ARG A 375 13.18 -27.20 4.70
CA ARG A 375 14.60 -26.97 4.47
C ARG A 375 15.10 -26.02 5.56
N LEU A 376 15.87 -26.55 6.51
CA LEU A 376 16.54 -25.72 7.51
C LEU A 376 17.60 -24.87 6.80
N ILE A 377 17.46 -23.55 6.88
CA ILE A 377 18.38 -22.57 6.28
C ILE A 377 19.10 -21.71 7.31
N GLY A 378 18.63 -21.69 8.57
CA GLY A 378 19.08 -20.65 9.49
C GLY A 378 18.57 -20.75 10.92
N VAL A 379 18.90 -19.70 11.67
CA VAL A 379 18.41 -19.43 13.02
C VAL A 379 17.93 -17.98 13.13
N GLN A 380 16.90 -17.76 13.94
CA GLN A 380 16.42 -16.45 14.37
C GLN A 380 16.66 -16.30 15.87
N GLY A 381 16.97 -15.09 16.33
CA GLY A 381 16.88 -14.74 17.75
C GLY A 381 16.52 -13.28 17.91
N TYR A 382 15.50 -12.98 18.71
CA TYR A 382 15.02 -11.60 18.91
C TYR A 382 15.12 -11.16 20.38
N GLU A 383 15.97 -10.17 20.62
CA GLU A 383 16.29 -9.56 21.91
C GLU A 383 15.38 -8.37 22.23
N GLY A 384 14.07 -8.60 22.18
CA GLY A 384 13.04 -7.59 22.39
C GLY A 384 13.13 -6.82 23.72
N HIS A 385 13.69 -7.44 24.76
CA HIS A 385 13.81 -6.88 26.11
C HIS A 385 14.87 -5.76 26.18
N LEU A 386 15.70 -5.62 25.14
CA LEU A 386 16.78 -4.63 25.07
C LEU A 386 16.41 -3.41 24.23
N GLN A 387 15.33 -3.46 23.44
CA GLN A 387 14.99 -2.42 22.46
C GLN A 387 14.81 -1.04 23.10
N HIS A 388 14.24 -1.03 24.31
CA HIS A 388 13.91 0.18 25.06
C HIS A 388 14.81 0.38 26.29
N LEU A 389 15.96 -0.29 26.37
CA LEU A 389 16.89 -0.09 27.48
C LEU A 389 17.64 1.24 27.30
N HIS A 390 17.44 2.22 28.19
CA HIS A 390 17.96 3.59 28.01
C HIS A 390 19.50 3.69 28.05
N SER A 391 20.15 2.87 28.87
CA SER A 391 21.61 2.85 28.98
C SER A 391 22.21 2.23 27.70
N TRP A 392 22.85 3.05 26.87
CA TRP A 392 23.50 2.58 25.64
C TRP A 392 24.55 1.51 25.93
N GLU A 393 25.34 1.67 27.01
CA GLU A 393 26.39 0.72 27.38
C GLU A 393 25.80 -0.63 27.81
N ASP A 394 24.76 -0.63 28.63
CA ASP A 394 24.10 -1.86 29.06
C ASP A 394 23.38 -2.53 27.89
N ARG A 395 22.72 -1.74 27.04
CA ARG A 395 22.04 -2.23 25.84
C ARG A 395 23.01 -2.88 24.88
N LYS A 396 24.15 -2.25 24.63
CA LYS A 396 25.24 -2.83 23.84
C LYS A 396 25.76 -4.12 24.46
N LYS A 397 26.13 -4.10 25.74
CA LYS A 397 26.70 -5.25 26.43
C LYS A 397 25.76 -6.46 26.37
N GLN A 398 24.50 -6.28 26.78
CA GLN A 398 23.51 -7.36 26.81
C GLN A 398 23.13 -7.82 25.40
N CYS A 399 23.06 -6.91 24.42
CA CYS A 399 22.82 -7.28 23.03
C CYS A 399 23.94 -8.20 22.52
N LEU A 400 25.21 -7.88 22.79
CA LEU A 400 26.34 -8.73 22.41
C LEU A 400 26.30 -10.09 23.12
N GLU A 401 25.82 -10.16 24.36
CA GLU A 401 25.60 -11.43 25.07
C GLU A 401 24.50 -12.27 24.40
N SER A 402 23.36 -11.68 24.04
CA SER A 402 22.30 -12.33 23.24
C SER A 402 22.80 -12.79 21.88
N MET A 403 23.58 -11.96 21.18
CA MET A 403 24.10 -12.31 19.85
C MET A 403 25.11 -13.46 19.93
N LYS A 404 25.89 -13.54 21.02
CA LYS A 404 26.80 -14.67 21.25
C LYS A 404 26.03 -15.99 21.33
N ILE A 405 24.88 -16.02 22.01
CA ILE A 405 24.02 -17.23 22.08
C ILE A 405 23.59 -17.64 20.67
N LEU A 406 23.13 -16.68 19.87
CA LEU A 406 22.67 -16.90 18.50
C LEU A 406 23.79 -17.41 17.58
N THR A 407 24.95 -16.73 17.56
CA THR A 407 26.07 -17.09 16.67
C THR A 407 26.78 -18.37 17.10
N ASP A 408 26.88 -18.65 18.40
CA ASP A 408 27.44 -19.92 18.90
C ASP A 408 26.53 -21.09 18.51
N THR A 409 25.21 -20.91 18.59
CA THR A 409 24.23 -21.92 18.16
C THR A 409 24.33 -22.16 16.66
N ALA A 410 24.39 -21.11 15.84
CA ALA A 410 24.61 -21.23 14.39
C ALA A 410 25.91 -21.99 14.08
N THR A 411 26.99 -21.69 14.82
CA THR A 411 28.29 -22.37 14.67
C THR A 411 28.21 -23.85 15.04
N LEU A 412 27.55 -24.19 16.16
CA LEU A 412 27.30 -25.57 16.55
C LEU A 412 26.57 -26.35 15.46
N LEU A 413 25.48 -25.79 14.92
CA LEU A 413 24.71 -26.42 13.86
C LEU A 413 25.54 -26.64 12.58
N ARG A 414 26.38 -25.66 12.19
CA ARG A 414 27.31 -25.83 11.07
C ARG A 414 28.32 -26.96 11.30
N ASN A 415 28.89 -27.05 12.50
CA ASN A 415 29.84 -28.11 12.87
C ASN A 415 29.18 -29.51 12.85
N GLU A 416 27.88 -29.58 13.12
CA GLU A 416 27.07 -30.81 13.04
C GLU A 416 26.59 -31.12 11.61
N GLY A 417 27.05 -30.35 10.62
CA GLY A 417 26.82 -30.58 9.19
C GLY A 417 25.52 -29.99 8.65
N PHE A 418 24.86 -29.08 9.37
CA PHE A 418 23.71 -28.34 8.86
C PHE A 418 24.16 -27.12 8.04
N ASN A 419 23.47 -26.86 6.93
CA ASN A 419 23.73 -25.69 6.09
C ASN A 419 23.00 -24.45 6.66
N ILE A 420 23.67 -23.73 7.57
CA ILE A 420 23.13 -22.51 8.19
C ILE A 420 23.65 -21.30 7.41
N GLU A 421 22.82 -20.80 6.50
CA GLU A 421 23.07 -19.66 5.63
C GLU A 421 22.59 -18.35 6.26
N VAL A 422 21.50 -18.41 7.04
CA VAL A 422 20.85 -17.22 7.62
C VAL A 422 20.96 -17.21 9.14
N VAL A 423 21.43 -16.11 9.69
CA VAL A 423 21.41 -15.78 11.11
C VAL A 423 20.77 -14.39 11.23
N THR A 424 19.49 -14.36 11.59
CA THR A 424 18.66 -13.15 11.55
C THR A 424 18.22 -12.69 12.95
N THR A 425 18.23 -11.39 13.20
CA THR A 425 18.06 -10.82 14.55
C THR A 425 17.80 -9.31 14.50
N GLY A 426 17.76 -8.63 15.66
CA GLY A 426 17.84 -7.17 15.74
C GLY A 426 16.49 -6.47 15.61
N GLY A 427 16.21 -5.57 16.54
CA GLY A 427 15.17 -4.55 16.40
C GLY A 427 15.78 -3.15 16.25
N THR A 428 14.95 -2.12 16.19
CA THR A 428 15.39 -0.73 16.00
C THR A 428 16.41 -0.30 17.06
N GLY A 429 16.24 -0.73 18.31
CA GLY A 429 17.08 -0.27 19.43
C GLY A 429 18.45 -0.96 19.53
N THR A 430 18.61 -2.08 18.83
CA THR A 430 19.81 -2.94 18.91
C THR A 430 20.48 -3.18 17.56
N ALA A 431 19.84 -2.81 16.44
CA ALA A 431 20.35 -3.03 15.09
C ALA A 431 21.78 -2.50 14.90
N GLU A 432 22.13 -1.36 15.51
CA GLU A 432 23.49 -0.80 15.47
C GLU A 432 24.56 -1.74 16.06
N PHE A 433 24.20 -2.57 17.04
CA PHE A 433 25.11 -3.53 17.66
C PHE A 433 25.09 -4.87 16.92
N CYS A 434 23.90 -5.37 16.60
CA CYS A 434 23.73 -6.63 15.86
C CYS A 434 24.48 -6.60 14.52
N ALA A 435 24.47 -5.46 13.82
CA ALA A 435 25.22 -5.24 12.58
C ALA A 435 26.74 -5.45 12.69
N THR A 436 27.30 -5.32 13.90
CA THR A 436 28.74 -5.44 14.14
C THR A 436 29.19 -6.86 14.47
N VAL A 437 28.26 -7.79 14.71
CA VAL A 437 28.59 -9.13 15.19
C VAL A 437 28.91 -10.07 14.01
N PRO A 438 30.14 -10.62 13.93
CA PRO A 438 30.49 -11.59 12.90
C PRO A 438 29.57 -12.82 12.96
N GLY A 439 29.00 -13.18 11.81
CA GLY A 439 28.12 -14.33 11.67
C GLY A 439 26.64 -13.99 11.65
N VAL A 440 26.23 -12.78 12.07
CA VAL A 440 24.90 -12.23 11.77
C VAL A 440 24.82 -11.87 10.29
N THR A 441 23.71 -12.23 9.63
CA THR A 441 23.56 -12.06 8.16
C THR A 441 22.38 -11.18 7.76
N GLU A 442 21.38 -11.01 8.63
CA GLU A 442 20.15 -10.26 8.38
C GLU A 442 19.69 -9.55 9.66
N LEU A 443 19.11 -8.35 9.50
CA LEU A 443 18.58 -7.54 10.60
C LEU A 443 17.08 -7.30 10.41
N GLN A 444 16.31 -7.22 11.49
CA GLN A 444 14.84 -7.10 11.48
C GLN A 444 14.30 -5.78 12.11
N PRO A 445 14.94 -4.59 11.98
CA PRO A 445 14.39 -3.36 12.54
C PRO A 445 13.14 -2.92 11.78
N GLY A 446 12.06 -2.61 12.51
CA GLY A 446 10.82 -2.08 11.95
C GLY A 446 10.64 -0.60 12.25
N SER A 447 10.61 -0.26 13.55
CA SER A 447 10.17 1.06 14.01
C SER A 447 11.04 2.24 13.61
N PHE A 448 12.28 2.00 13.18
CA PHE A 448 13.22 3.05 12.75
C PHE A 448 12.68 3.94 11.60
N ILE A 449 11.72 3.44 10.81
CA ILE A 449 11.12 4.21 9.71
C ILE A 449 10.21 5.35 10.22
N PHE A 450 9.67 5.23 11.43
CA PHE A 450 8.67 6.14 11.99
C PHE A 450 9.10 6.79 13.30
N MET A 451 9.69 6.00 14.21
CA MET A 451 9.97 6.32 15.60
C MET A 451 8.72 6.69 16.42
N ASP A 452 8.86 6.60 17.74
CA ASP A 452 7.87 6.99 18.74
C ASP A 452 8.57 7.57 19.96
N THR A 453 7.80 8.04 20.96
CA THR A 453 8.38 8.62 22.17
C THR A 453 9.20 7.60 22.95
N ASP A 454 8.80 6.33 23.00
CA ASP A 454 9.51 5.27 23.72
C ASP A 454 10.90 4.99 23.11
N TYR A 455 10.96 4.74 21.80
CA TYR A 455 12.25 4.59 21.11
C TYR A 455 13.10 5.84 21.18
N ARG A 456 12.52 7.04 20.99
CA ARG A 456 13.27 8.29 21.11
C ARG A 456 13.91 8.44 22.49
N ASN A 457 13.20 8.06 23.56
CA ASN A 457 13.71 8.12 24.92
C ASN A 457 14.80 7.07 25.18
N ALA A 458 14.70 5.90 24.55
CA ALA A 458 15.67 4.83 24.73
C ALA A 458 16.94 4.98 23.88
N VAL A 459 16.81 5.35 22.60
CA VAL A 459 17.91 5.35 21.62
C VAL A 459 18.25 6.73 21.05
N GLY A 460 17.58 7.78 21.51
CA GLY A 460 17.85 9.16 21.11
C GLY A 460 17.24 9.52 19.76
N THR A 461 17.81 10.54 19.12
CA THR A 461 17.22 11.22 17.94
C THR A 461 17.96 10.97 16.64
N PHE A 462 18.79 9.93 16.58
CA PHE A 462 19.50 9.55 15.35
C PHE A 462 18.51 9.33 14.19
N PHE A 463 17.44 8.58 14.45
CA PHE A 463 16.27 8.54 13.59
C PHE A 463 15.28 9.64 14.02
N SER A 464 14.75 10.36 13.04
CA SER A 464 13.75 11.41 13.28
C SER A 464 12.34 10.83 13.37
N ASN A 465 11.48 11.44 14.19
CA ASN A 465 10.05 11.13 14.19
C ASN A 465 9.43 11.53 12.85
N SER A 466 8.85 10.56 12.14
CA SER A 466 8.20 10.75 10.84
C SER A 466 6.71 10.37 10.86
N LEU A 467 6.22 9.78 11.95
CA LEU A 467 4.81 9.49 12.17
C LEU A 467 4.23 10.40 13.28
N THR A 468 3.16 11.12 12.94
CA THR A 468 2.38 11.91 13.88
C THR A 468 0.89 11.72 13.61
N LEU A 469 0.07 11.96 14.63
CA LEU A 469 -1.38 12.05 14.49
C LEU A 469 -1.80 13.51 14.54
N LEU A 470 -2.57 13.93 13.55
CA LEU A 470 -3.16 15.26 13.53
C LEU A 470 -4.42 15.28 14.41
N SER A 471 -4.45 16.19 15.38
CA SER A 471 -5.54 16.35 16.33
C SER A 471 -6.09 17.78 16.26
N THR A 472 -7.38 17.95 16.54
CA THR A 472 -8.06 19.24 16.62
C THR A 472 -8.34 19.60 18.06
N VAL A 473 -8.09 20.86 18.43
CA VAL A 473 -8.61 21.42 19.67
C VAL A 473 -10.13 21.61 19.54
N ILE A 474 -10.90 20.90 20.35
CA ILE A 474 -12.38 20.87 20.26
C ILE A 474 -13.08 21.54 21.44
N SER A 475 -12.36 21.79 22.55
CA SER A 475 -12.91 22.48 23.72
C SER A 475 -11.83 23.17 24.53
N LYS A 476 -12.17 24.25 25.23
CA LYS A 476 -11.28 24.94 26.18
C LYS A 476 -11.70 24.61 27.61
N GLN A 477 -10.83 23.94 28.37
CA GLN A 477 -11.05 23.51 29.75
C GLN A 477 -10.34 24.47 30.75
N GLY A 478 -10.73 25.73 30.76
CA GLY A 478 -10.08 26.77 31.58
C GLY A 478 -8.96 27.50 30.83
N ASP A 479 -8.18 28.31 31.56
CA ASP A 479 -7.30 29.29 30.92
C ASP A 479 -6.13 28.66 30.15
N ARG A 480 -5.55 27.57 30.66
CA ARG A 480 -4.32 26.93 30.14
C ARG A 480 -4.48 25.42 29.89
N LYS A 481 -5.68 24.98 29.54
CA LYS A 481 -5.98 23.58 29.21
C LYS A 481 -7.06 23.49 28.15
N VAL A 482 -6.88 22.57 27.20
CA VAL A 482 -7.83 22.30 26.12
C VAL A 482 -8.08 20.82 25.95
N THR A 483 -9.22 20.45 25.38
CA THR A 483 -9.52 19.09 24.91
C THR A 483 -9.20 18.97 23.44
N ILE A 484 -8.58 17.85 23.06
CA ILE A 484 -8.28 17.47 21.69
C ILE A 484 -9.05 16.21 21.29
N ASP A 485 -9.31 16.01 20.00
CA ASP A 485 -10.13 14.92 19.44
C ASP A 485 -9.39 13.59 19.21
N THR A 486 -8.24 13.40 19.87
CA THR A 486 -7.47 12.16 19.84
C THR A 486 -7.43 11.53 21.23
N GLY A 487 -8.11 10.39 21.40
CA GLY A 487 -8.07 9.53 22.59
C GLY A 487 -7.58 8.11 22.29
N LEU A 488 -7.97 7.13 23.11
CA LEU A 488 -7.56 5.72 23.02
C LEU A 488 -7.87 5.02 21.68
N LYS A 489 -8.88 5.49 20.94
CA LYS A 489 -9.20 4.95 19.61
C LYS A 489 -8.28 5.47 18.50
N SER A 490 -7.43 6.44 18.81
CA SER A 490 -6.42 6.97 17.91
C SER A 490 -5.00 6.69 18.39
N LEU A 491 -4.76 6.72 19.71
CA LEU A 491 -3.44 6.62 20.33
C LEU A 491 -3.45 5.49 21.38
N THR A 492 -2.52 4.54 21.28
CA THR A 492 -2.35 3.54 22.33
C THR A 492 -1.53 4.10 23.51
N THR A 493 -1.57 3.39 24.64
CA THR A 493 -0.90 3.82 25.88
C THR A 493 -0.06 2.73 26.52
N ASP A 494 0.26 1.67 25.77
CA ASP A 494 1.00 0.50 26.26
C ASP A 494 2.46 0.83 26.61
N SER A 495 3.06 1.83 25.94
CA SER A 495 4.38 2.39 26.27
C SER A 495 4.29 3.80 26.89
N GLY A 496 3.23 4.07 27.64
CA GLY A 496 2.98 5.41 28.21
C GLY A 496 2.17 6.31 27.27
N LEU A 497 2.08 7.60 27.59
CA LEU A 497 1.25 8.53 26.82
C LEU A 497 1.99 9.06 25.58
N ALA A 498 1.23 9.25 24.51
CA ALA A 498 1.66 10.09 23.39
C ALA A 498 2.01 11.50 23.88
N GLU A 499 2.89 12.19 23.16
CA GLU A 499 3.33 13.55 23.48
C GLU A 499 2.91 14.52 22.38
N CYS A 500 2.65 15.78 22.73
CA CYS A 500 2.52 16.81 21.71
C CYS A 500 3.89 17.01 21.05
N LYS A 501 3.92 17.13 19.72
CA LYS A 501 5.14 17.41 18.96
C LYS A 501 5.78 18.74 19.39
N ASP A 502 4.97 19.71 19.81
CA ASP A 502 5.44 20.89 20.50
C ASP A 502 5.53 20.60 22.00
N PRO A 503 6.75 20.49 22.56
CA PRO A 503 6.96 20.02 23.93
C PRO A 503 6.50 21.02 25.00
N ARG A 504 6.04 22.22 24.61
CA ARG A 504 5.45 23.19 25.54
C ARG A 504 4.07 22.78 26.03
N TYR A 505 3.43 21.81 25.37
CA TYR A 505 2.10 21.32 25.72
C TYR A 505 2.19 19.90 26.30
N THR A 506 1.69 19.73 27.51
CA THR A 506 1.64 18.44 28.22
C THR A 506 0.35 17.71 27.90
N HIS A 507 0.44 16.45 27.48
CA HIS A 507 -0.70 15.64 27.12
C HIS A 507 -1.21 14.79 28.30
N GLU A 508 -2.54 14.75 28.46
CA GLU A 508 -3.25 13.79 29.31
C GLU A 508 -4.33 13.08 28.50
N ASN A 509 -4.52 11.78 28.73
CA ASN A 509 -5.61 11.02 28.13
C ASN A 509 -6.94 11.26 28.88
N LEU A 510 -8.02 11.58 28.15
CA LEU A 510 -9.36 11.80 28.69
C LEU A 510 -10.40 10.76 28.19
N GLY A 511 -9.96 9.63 27.65
CA GLY A 511 -10.80 8.47 27.32
C GLY A 511 -10.73 8.06 25.85
N ASP A 512 -11.80 7.42 25.37
CA ASP A 512 -11.85 6.79 24.05
C ASP A 512 -11.55 7.75 22.89
N GLU A 513 -12.15 8.93 22.90
CA GLU A 513 -12.12 9.90 21.79
C GLU A 513 -11.40 11.21 22.14
N HIS A 514 -10.97 11.37 23.40
CA HIS A 514 -10.53 12.67 23.92
C HIS A 514 -9.18 12.58 24.60
N GLY A 515 -8.34 13.57 24.32
CA GLY A 515 -7.15 13.91 25.10
C GLY A 515 -7.25 15.34 25.61
N SER A 516 -6.27 15.78 26.39
CA SER A 516 -6.11 17.19 26.72
C SER A 516 -4.67 17.64 26.61
N LEU A 517 -4.50 18.91 26.27
CA LEU A 517 -3.21 19.60 26.31
C LEU A 517 -3.28 20.71 27.35
N SER A 518 -2.29 20.75 28.24
CA SER A 518 -2.10 21.82 29.22
C SER A 518 -0.74 22.50 29.03
N TRP A 519 -0.62 23.75 29.46
CA TRP A 519 0.62 24.52 29.30
C TRP A 519 0.88 25.48 30.46
N GLU A 520 2.12 25.93 30.58
CA GLU A 520 2.55 26.91 31.57
C GLU A 520 2.33 28.36 31.10
N GLU A 521 2.31 29.30 32.05
CA GLU A 521 2.21 30.73 31.74
C GLU A 521 3.35 31.17 30.81
N GLY A 522 3.03 31.97 29.80
CA GLY A 522 3.98 32.40 28.76
C GLY A 522 4.09 31.47 27.55
N THR A 523 3.44 30.31 27.57
CA THR A 523 3.25 29.47 26.36
C THR A 523 2.07 30.02 25.53
N PRO A 524 2.17 30.06 24.18
CA PRO A 524 1.04 30.48 23.35
C PRO A 524 -0.21 29.63 23.62
N ASP A 525 -1.33 30.29 23.84
CA ASP A 525 -2.61 29.62 24.05
C ASP A 525 -3.05 28.86 22.80
N LEU A 526 -3.60 27.66 23.03
CA LEU A 526 -4.37 26.94 22.02
C LEU A 526 -5.85 27.33 22.10
N VAL A 527 -6.49 27.55 20.96
CA VAL A 527 -7.91 27.85 20.84
C VAL A 527 -8.65 26.77 20.06
N VAL A 528 -9.97 26.71 20.25
CA VAL A 528 -10.83 25.76 19.53
C VAL A 528 -10.68 25.96 18.01
N GLY A 529 -10.40 24.87 17.30
CA GLY A 529 -10.11 24.84 15.87
C GLY A 529 -8.62 24.72 15.53
N ASP A 530 -7.72 25.00 16.48
CA ASP A 530 -6.28 24.80 16.26
C ASP A 530 -5.96 23.33 16.00
N ARG A 531 -4.91 23.10 15.19
CA ARG A 531 -4.41 21.77 14.84
C ARG A 531 -3.08 21.53 15.52
N VAL A 532 -2.94 20.37 16.14
CA VAL A 532 -1.72 19.93 16.82
C VAL A 532 -1.31 18.55 16.32
N GLU A 533 -0.01 18.29 16.30
CA GLU A 533 0.53 16.98 15.96
C GLU A 533 0.92 16.24 17.24
N MET A 534 0.46 14.99 17.37
CA MET A 534 0.77 14.10 18.48
C MET A 534 1.75 13.03 18.03
N ILE A 535 2.84 12.84 18.77
CA ILE A 535 3.80 11.75 18.58
C ILE A 535 3.32 10.56 19.42
N PRO A 536 3.00 9.40 18.82
CA PRO A 536 2.54 8.24 19.56
C PRO A 536 3.65 7.70 20.48
N SER A 537 3.26 7.00 21.54
CA SER A 537 4.21 6.34 22.44
C SER A 537 4.73 5.01 21.91
N HIS A 538 3.94 4.33 21.08
CA HIS A 538 4.33 3.10 20.41
C HIS A 538 3.65 3.03 19.04
N ILE A 539 4.45 2.92 17.97
CA ILE A 539 3.92 3.02 16.62
C ILE A 539 3.09 1.81 16.19
N ASP A 540 3.50 0.56 16.46
CA ASP A 540 2.89 -0.62 15.83
C ASP A 540 1.43 -0.82 16.27
N PRO A 541 1.10 -0.73 17.58
CA PRO A 541 -0.29 -0.79 18.04
C PRO A 541 -1.10 0.42 17.58
N THR A 542 -0.49 1.61 17.52
CA THR A 542 -1.14 2.84 17.03
C THR A 542 -1.52 2.70 15.56
N ILE A 543 -0.59 2.29 14.68
CA ILE A 543 -0.82 2.07 13.25
C ILE A 543 -1.99 1.11 13.02
N ASN A 544 -2.13 0.08 13.84
CA ASN A 544 -3.20 -0.91 13.72
C ASN A 544 -4.62 -0.34 13.97
N LEU A 545 -4.72 0.88 14.53
CA LEU A 545 -5.99 1.62 14.69
C LEU A 545 -6.41 2.37 13.42
N HIS A 546 -5.50 2.60 12.47
CA HIS A 546 -5.71 3.48 11.32
C HIS A 546 -5.75 2.71 10.00
N ASP A 547 -6.63 3.12 9.08
CA ASP A 547 -6.71 2.53 7.73
C ASP A 547 -5.71 3.13 6.74
N PHE A 548 -5.19 4.34 7.01
CA PHE A 548 -4.34 5.08 6.08
C PHE A 548 -3.19 5.84 6.75
N TYR A 549 -2.08 5.95 6.02
CA TYR A 549 -1.05 6.96 6.22
C TYR A 549 -1.29 8.13 5.26
N TYR A 550 -0.98 9.34 5.71
CA TYR A 550 -0.97 10.54 4.88
C TYR A 550 0.50 10.99 4.72
N GLY A 551 1.09 10.73 3.57
CA GLY A 551 2.45 11.16 3.24
C GLY A 551 2.46 12.68 3.08
N TYR A 552 3.15 13.37 3.98
CA TYR A 552 3.13 14.83 4.09
C TYR A 552 4.52 15.42 3.88
N ARG A 553 4.63 16.47 3.06
CA ARG A 553 5.87 17.19 2.80
C ARG A 553 5.59 18.67 2.59
N ASN A 554 6.39 19.53 3.22
CA ASN A 554 6.36 20.99 3.02
C ASN A 554 4.96 21.64 3.12
N GLY A 555 4.11 21.19 4.05
CA GLY A 555 2.76 21.77 4.20
C GLY A 555 1.65 21.04 3.46
N VAL A 556 1.96 20.02 2.65
CA VAL A 556 1.01 19.40 1.72
C VAL A 556 0.99 17.88 1.86
N VAL A 557 -0.19 17.28 1.80
CA VAL A 557 -0.34 15.82 1.67
C VAL A 557 -0.03 15.43 0.22
N GLU A 558 1.09 14.76 0.01
CA GLU A 558 1.53 14.30 -1.31
C GLU A 558 0.98 12.92 -1.66
N GLU A 559 0.90 12.01 -0.68
CA GLU A 559 0.52 10.62 -0.90
C GLU A 559 -0.48 10.16 0.18
N ILE A 560 -1.32 9.18 -0.14
CA ILE A 560 -2.17 8.49 0.84
C ILE A 560 -1.96 6.99 0.64
N TRP A 561 -1.47 6.32 1.69
CA TRP A 561 -1.15 4.90 1.65
C TRP A 561 -2.12 4.13 2.53
N ARG A 562 -2.61 2.99 2.07
CA ARG A 562 -3.38 2.09 2.92
C ARG A 562 -2.45 1.41 3.93
N VAL A 563 -2.95 1.15 5.13
CA VAL A 563 -2.33 0.21 6.07
C VAL A 563 -2.78 -1.20 5.70
N ASP A 564 -2.03 -1.86 4.82
CA ASP A 564 -2.46 -3.11 4.17
C ASP A 564 -2.66 -4.28 5.16
N SER A 565 -1.88 -4.29 6.24
CA SER A 565 -1.91 -5.30 7.30
C SER A 565 -2.82 -4.96 8.49
N ARG A 566 -3.62 -3.90 8.44
CA ARG A 566 -4.49 -3.52 9.57
C ARG A 566 -5.39 -4.68 10.01
N GLY A 567 -5.36 -5.00 11.30
CA GLY A 567 -6.17 -6.06 11.92
C GLY A 567 -5.78 -7.49 11.52
N LYS A 568 -4.65 -7.71 10.84
CA LYS A 568 -4.20 -9.03 10.38
C LYS A 568 -3.45 -9.80 11.48
N VAL A 569 -4.17 -10.18 12.54
CA VAL A 569 -3.56 -10.75 13.76
C VAL A 569 -3.62 -12.27 13.90
N GLN A 570 -3.98 -13.01 12.84
CA GLN A 570 -4.34 -14.43 12.88
C GLN A 570 -3.14 -15.37 12.99
#